data_AF-A0A524BG23-F1
#
_entry.id   AF-A0A524BG23-F1
#
_cell.length_a   1.000
_cell.length_b   1.000
_cell.length_c   1.000
_cell.angle_alpha   90.00
_cell.angle_beta   90.00
_cell.angle_gamma   90.00
#
_symmetry.space_group_name_H-M   'P 1'
#
loop_
_entity.id
_entity.type
_entity.pdbx_description
1 polymer ?
#
loop_
_entity_poly.entity_id
_entity_poly.type
_entity_poly.pdbx_seq_one_letter_code
_entity_poly.pdbx_strand_id
1 'polypeptide(L)'
;MRAVTTALAMTTVLALAGCSGSGNSADPMASLQSATADGGVAGDRRCPEGPPPTGRLQNNPSGADKNDGVVGAIYNDSPLPIGIKVKDHRDDPCRLDPGSRAAYMGVDSVVIQFFAGDSYPDPYSELQLTDPFWGRPSVSLEGPMNCGRRGSYNVDGMKEGTGSTLGDAAGAGVVEVSRLNDDKNTAIAWSGVSSAGDWARIDVRVKSAPVCN
;
A
#
# COMPACT_ATOMS: atom_id res chain seq x y z
N MET A 1 -19.14 -19.42 -56.66
CA MET A 1 -20.17 -20.42 -56.26
C MET A 1 -19.64 -21.10 -55.00
N ARG A 2 -20.21 -21.11 -53.80
CA ARG A 2 -21.52 -20.75 -53.23
C ARG A 2 -21.27 -20.19 -51.83
N ALA A 3 -22.01 -19.17 -51.42
CA ALA A 3 -22.28 -18.88 -50.01
C ALA A 3 -23.49 -19.69 -49.58
N VAL A 4 -23.53 -20.24 -48.36
CA VAL A 4 -24.75 -20.41 -47.55
C VAL A 4 -24.36 -20.47 -46.06
N THR A 5 -24.86 -19.48 -45.32
CA THR A 5 -25.00 -19.38 -43.87
C THR A 5 -26.03 -20.39 -43.35
N THR A 6 -25.87 -20.89 -42.12
CA THR A 6 -27.02 -21.38 -41.35
C THR A 6 -26.74 -21.28 -39.85
N ALA A 7 -27.40 -20.30 -39.21
CA ALA A 7 -27.73 -20.33 -37.81
C ALA A 7 -29.15 -20.88 -37.68
N LEU A 8 -29.41 -21.74 -36.70
CA LEU A 8 -30.75 -21.87 -36.11
C LEU A 8 -30.63 -22.35 -34.66
N ALA A 9 -31.12 -21.50 -33.77
CA ALA A 9 -31.36 -21.80 -32.37
C ALA A 9 -32.63 -22.66 -32.24
N MET A 10 -32.67 -23.57 -31.27
CA MET A 10 -33.93 -24.04 -30.69
C MET A 10 -33.81 -24.10 -29.16
N THR A 11 -34.64 -23.27 -28.56
CA THR A 11 -35.04 -23.22 -27.16
C THR A 11 -35.94 -24.41 -26.82
N THR A 12 -35.65 -25.10 -25.72
CA THR A 12 -36.66 -25.84 -24.95
C THR A 12 -36.43 -25.57 -23.48
N VAL A 13 -37.40 -24.87 -22.89
CA VAL A 13 -37.55 -24.61 -21.47
C VAL A 13 -38.54 -25.65 -20.91
N LEU A 14 -38.42 -25.90 -19.60
CA LEU A 14 -39.44 -26.33 -18.62
C LEU A 14 -39.38 -27.79 -18.14
N ALA A 15 -38.88 -27.95 -16.91
CA ALA A 15 -39.51 -28.81 -15.91
C ALA A 15 -39.40 -28.13 -14.54
N LEU A 16 -40.51 -27.55 -14.07
CA LEU A 16 -40.70 -27.15 -12.68
C LEU A 16 -40.88 -28.41 -11.83
N ALA A 17 -40.04 -28.60 -10.82
CA ALA A 17 -40.36 -29.39 -9.65
C ALA A 17 -40.22 -28.49 -8.43
N GLY A 18 -41.36 -28.08 -7.87
CA GLY A 18 -41.43 -27.40 -6.59
C GLY A 18 -41.30 -28.40 -5.45
N CYS A 19 -40.43 -28.10 -4.49
CA CYS A 19 -40.58 -28.53 -3.11
C CYS A 19 -40.48 -27.28 -2.23
N SER A 20 -41.61 -26.88 -1.68
CA SER A 20 -41.74 -25.91 -0.61
C SER A 20 -41.20 -26.48 0.70
N GLY A 21 -40.21 -25.83 1.30
CA GLY A 21 -39.70 -26.13 2.64
C GLY A 21 -38.96 -24.91 3.20
N SER A 22 -39.50 -24.37 4.29
CA SER A 22 -39.08 -23.13 4.95
C SER A 22 -37.82 -23.32 5.82
N GLY A 23 -36.88 -22.36 5.79
CA GLY A 23 -35.80 -22.27 6.78
C GLY A 23 -34.64 -21.35 6.36
N ASN A 24 -34.35 -20.36 7.20
CA ASN A 24 -33.32 -19.31 7.02
C ASN A 24 -31.88 -19.84 6.83
N SER A 25 -31.10 -19.14 5.98
CA SER A 25 -29.81 -18.49 6.27
C SER A 25 -28.91 -18.47 5.02
N ALA A 26 -28.36 -17.29 4.75
CA ALA A 26 -27.54 -16.96 3.60
C ALA A 26 -26.06 -17.34 3.77
N ASP A 27 -25.41 -17.47 2.60
CA ASP A 27 -23.97 -17.33 2.29
C ASP A 27 -22.97 -18.45 2.70
N PRO A 28 -21.82 -18.57 2.00
CA PRO A 28 -21.68 -18.75 0.56
C PRO A 28 -20.64 -19.86 0.23
N MET A 29 -20.30 -19.96 -1.05
CA MET A 29 -19.40 -20.93 -1.67
C MET A 29 -18.09 -21.18 -0.90
N ALA A 30 -17.74 -22.46 -0.76
CA ALA A 30 -16.45 -22.92 -0.30
C ALA A 30 -15.31 -22.26 -1.08
N SER A 31 -14.44 -21.55 -0.37
CA SER A 31 -13.18 -21.01 -0.88
C SER A 31 -12.32 -22.15 -1.42
N LEU A 32 -12.18 -22.23 -2.75
CA LEU A 32 -11.15 -23.04 -3.40
C LEU A 32 -9.78 -22.42 -3.11
N GLN A 33 -9.15 -22.88 -2.02
CA GLN A 33 -7.76 -22.58 -1.73
C GLN A 33 -6.88 -23.50 -2.59
N SER A 34 -6.22 -22.94 -3.60
CA SER A 34 -5.18 -23.64 -4.34
C SER A 34 -3.93 -23.74 -3.48
N ALA A 35 -3.66 -24.92 -2.94
CA ALA A 35 -2.39 -25.24 -2.29
C ALA A 35 -1.27 -25.27 -3.34
N THR A 36 -0.16 -24.59 -3.09
CA THR A 36 1.09 -24.82 -3.84
C THR A 36 1.82 -26.04 -3.26
N ALA A 37 2.71 -26.63 -4.05
CA ALA A 37 3.36 -27.92 -3.78
C ALA A 37 4.17 -28.01 -2.46
N ASP A 38 4.35 -26.90 -1.74
CA ASP A 38 5.12 -26.83 -0.48
C ASP A 38 4.25 -26.58 0.77
N GLY A 39 2.93 -26.79 0.69
CA GLY A 39 2.07 -26.93 1.88
C GLY A 39 1.86 -25.66 2.73
N GLY A 40 2.39 -24.51 2.31
CA GLY A 40 2.01 -23.22 2.87
C GLY A 40 0.66 -22.78 2.30
N VAL A 41 -0.33 -22.54 3.17
CA VAL A 41 -1.46 -21.67 2.77
C VAL A 41 -0.83 -20.33 2.44
N ALA A 42 -0.91 -19.89 1.18
CA ALA A 42 -0.55 -18.53 0.80
C ALA A 42 -1.50 -17.59 1.54
N GLY A 43 -1.12 -17.21 2.76
CA GLY A 43 -1.85 -16.22 3.53
C GLY A 43 -1.95 -14.97 2.69
N ASP A 44 -3.15 -14.42 2.57
CA ASP A 44 -3.38 -13.16 1.88
C ASP A 44 -2.57 -12.07 2.61
N ARG A 45 -1.41 -11.72 2.05
CA ARG A 45 -0.50 -10.70 2.61
C ARG A 45 -0.87 -9.31 2.13
N ARG A 46 -2.08 -9.06 1.64
CA ARG A 46 -2.50 -7.74 1.17
C ARG A 46 -2.36 -6.69 2.27
N CYS A 47 -1.87 -5.52 1.89
CA CYS A 47 -1.82 -4.38 2.79
C CYS A 47 -3.23 -3.88 3.13
N PRO A 48 -3.48 -3.43 4.37
CA PRO A 48 -4.74 -2.79 4.73
C PRO A 48 -4.96 -1.52 3.89
N GLU A 49 -6.11 -1.43 3.21
CA GLU A 49 -6.37 -0.35 2.24
C GLU A 49 -6.65 1.01 2.88
N GLY A 50 -7.20 1.01 4.10
CA GLY A 50 -7.83 2.18 4.70
C GLY A 50 -7.18 2.66 6.01
N PRO A 51 -7.35 3.94 6.35
CA PRO A 51 -7.06 4.45 7.68
C PRO A 51 -8.04 3.94 8.75
N PRO A 52 -7.62 3.90 10.03
CA PRO A 52 -6.23 4.02 10.46
C PRO A 52 -5.43 2.77 10.05
N PRO A 53 -4.12 2.90 9.76
CA PRO A 53 -3.33 1.73 9.44
C PRO A 53 -3.25 0.81 10.65
N THR A 54 -3.23 -0.50 10.39
CA THR A 54 -3.08 -1.53 11.42
C THR A 54 -1.81 -2.32 11.17
N GLY A 55 -1.21 -2.86 12.23
CA GLY A 55 -0.04 -3.74 12.13
C GLY A 55 1.17 -3.06 11.47
N ARG A 56 1.58 -3.59 10.30
CA ARG A 56 2.91 -3.39 9.66
C ARG A 56 3.18 -2.00 9.10
N LEU A 57 2.13 -1.17 9.00
CA LEU A 57 2.20 0.19 8.44
C LEU A 57 2.02 1.27 9.51
N GLN A 58 2.12 0.87 10.78
CA GLN A 58 2.04 1.75 11.93
C GLN A 58 3.40 1.78 12.64
N ASN A 59 4.06 2.94 12.69
CA ASN A 59 5.20 3.15 13.58
C ASN A 59 4.68 3.72 14.92
N ASN A 60 4.33 2.84 15.87
CA ASN A 60 3.80 3.23 17.18
C ASN A 60 4.88 3.07 18.27
N PRO A 61 5.70 4.10 18.54
CA PRO A 61 6.49 4.10 19.76
C PRO A 61 5.49 4.31 20.90
N SER A 62 5.42 3.35 21.82
CA SER A 62 4.73 3.48 23.10
C SER A 62 5.12 4.81 23.77
N GLY A 63 4.27 5.83 23.63
CA GLY A 63 4.55 7.21 24.02
C GLY A 63 3.84 8.25 23.14
N ALA A 64 2.63 7.97 22.68
CA ALA A 64 1.80 8.74 21.73
C ALA A 64 1.36 10.15 22.21
N ASP A 65 2.11 10.76 23.13
CA ASP A 65 1.96 12.13 23.62
C ASP A 65 2.77 13.14 22.78
N LYS A 66 3.20 12.78 21.58
CA LYS A 66 3.91 13.70 20.68
C LYS A 66 2.90 14.28 19.69
N ASN A 67 2.83 15.61 19.71
CA ASN A 67 1.95 16.36 18.82
C ASN A 67 2.39 16.19 17.35
N ASP A 68 3.62 15.77 17.07
CA ASP A 68 4.11 15.68 15.69
C ASP A 68 4.08 14.25 15.13
N GLY A 69 3.75 14.14 13.86
CA GLY A 69 3.72 12.86 13.18
C GLY A 69 3.28 12.99 11.73
N VAL A 70 3.37 11.89 11.00
CA VAL A 70 3.02 11.84 9.59
C VAL A 70 1.96 10.78 9.37
N VAL A 71 0.92 11.15 8.62
CA VAL A 71 -0.08 10.24 8.07
C VAL A 71 -0.06 10.31 6.54
N GLY A 72 -0.43 9.21 5.90
CA GLY A 72 -0.43 9.16 4.45
C GLY A 72 -1.10 7.94 3.85
N ALA A 73 -1.19 7.96 2.53
CA ALA A 73 -1.42 6.77 1.74
C ALA A 73 -0.24 6.55 0.78
N ILE A 74 0.19 5.30 0.67
CA ILE A 74 1.11 4.86 -0.38
C ILE A 74 0.30 4.13 -1.46
N TYR A 75 0.40 4.63 -2.69
CA TYR A 75 -0.27 4.10 -3.88
C TYR A 75 0.75 3.37 -4.74
N ASN A 76 0.38 2.20 -5.24
CA ASN A 76 1.18 1.51 -6.25
C ASN A 76 0.67 1.88 -7.65
N ASP A 77 1.27 2.92 -8.23
CA ASP A 77 1.01 3.33 -9.62
C ASP A 77 1.93 2.60 -10.61
N SER A 78 2.77 1.67 -10.14
CA SER A 78 3.66 0.86 -10.97
C SER A 78 2.90 -0.33 -11.59
N PRO A 79 3.42 -0.93 -12.68
CA PRO A 79 2.73 -2.02 -13.37
C PRO A 79 2.81 -3.37 -12.61
N LEU A 80 3.64 -3.46 -11.57
CA LEU A 80 3.88 -4.71 -10.84
C LEU A 80 3.51 -4.55 -9.35
N PRO A 81 3.14 -5.64 -8.67
CA PRO A 81 2.97 -5.62 -7.23
C PRO A 81 4.27 -5.21 -6.52
N ILE A 82 4.13 -4.47 -5.43
CA ILE A 82 5.25 -4.12 -4.54
C ILE A 82 4.96 -4.61 -3.13
N GLY A 83 6.00 -4.92 -2.39
CA GLY A 83 5.93 -5.20 -0.97
C GLY A 83 6.17 -3.91 -0.21
N ILE A 84 5.45 -3.67 0.88
CA ILE A 84 5.68 -2.54 1.77
C ILE A 84 5.65 -2.97 3.24
N LYS A 85 6.52 -2.36 4.05
CA LYS A 85 6.45 -2.41 5.51
C LYS A 85 7.16 -1.23 6.13
N VAL A 86 6.88 -0.93 7.39
CA VAL A 86 7.74 -0.06 8.18
C VAL A 86 9.02 -0.83 8.57
N LYS A 87 10.20 -0.19 8.42
CA LYS A 87 11.54 -0.78 8.52
C LYS A 87 11.76 -1.67 9.75
N ASP A 88 11.27 -1.26 10.91
CA ASP A 88 11.52 -1.95 12.18
C ASP A 88 10.48 -3.03 12.52
N HIS A 89 9.49 -3.26 11.63
CA HIS A 89 8.58 -4.38 11.79
C HIS A 89 9.28 -5.68 11.38
N ARG A 90 9.26 -6.65 12.31
CA ARG A 90 9.83 -8.01 12.14
C ARG A 90 9.07 -8.87 11.12
N ASP A 91 7.88 -8.41 10.81
CA ASP A 91 6.95 -8.98 9.87
C ASP A 91 7.45 -8.86 8.41
N ASP A 92 7.13 -9.85 7.57
CA ASP A 92 7.30 -9.77 6.11
C ASP A 92 6.54 -8.57 5.52
N PRO A 93 7.01 -7.98 4.40
CA PRO A 93 6.25 -6.92 3.73
C PRO A 93 4.86 -7.41 3.33
N CYS A 94 3.87 -6.54 3.50
CA CYS A 94 2.55 -6.77 2.91
C CYS A 94 2.61 -6.40 1.43
N ARG A 95 1.81 -7.08 0.62
CA ARG A 95 1.71 -6.88 -0.81
C ARG A 95 0.72 -5.76 -1.13
N LEU A 96 1.13 -4.87 -2.02
CA LEU A 96 0.31 -3.81 -2.59
C LEU A 96 0.23 -4.01 -4.11
N ASP A 97 -0.94 -4.42 -4.60
CA ASP A 97 -1.19 -4.66 -6.02
C ASP A 97 -1.22 -3.35 -6.84
N PRO A 98 -0.94 -3.39 -8.15
CA PRO A 98 -1.09 -2.24 -9.04
C PRO A 98 -2.47 -1.57 -8.90
N GLY A 99 -2.48 -0.24 -8.84
CA GLY A 99 -3.69 0.57 -8.64
C GLY A 99 -4.27 0.56 -7.23
N SER A 100 -3.69 -0.22 -6.31
CA SER A 100 -4.12 -0.27 -4.91
C SER A 100 -3.35 0.75 -4.06
N ARG A 101 -3.85 0.99 -2.85
CA ARG A 101 -3.19 1.85 -1.87
C ARG A 101 -3.26 1.24 -0.47
N ALA A 102 -2.37 1.70 0.41
CA ALA A 102 -2.44 1.40 1.83
C ALA A 102 -2.19 2.66 2.66
N ALA A 103 -2.86 2.77 3.80
CA ALA A 103 -2.59 3.84 4.75
C ALA A 103 -1.31 3.56 5.53
N TYR A 104 -0.62 4.60 5.98
CA TYR A 104 0.48 4.51 6.93
C TYR A 104 0.43 5.65 7.93
N MET A 105 1.11 5.45 9.07
CA MET A 105 1.35 6.51 10.03
C MET A 105 2.65 6.28 10.81
N GLY A 106 3.25 7.38 11.28
CA GLY A 106 4.34 7.35 12.26
C GLY A 106 4.42 8.61 13.10
N VAL A 107 4.82 8.43 14.36
CA VAL A 107 5.08 9.52 15.32
C VAL A 107 6.47 10.08 15.06
N ASP A 108 6.61 11.41 14.93
CA ASP A 108 7.79 12.15 14.46
C ASP A 108 8.26 11.79 13.03
N SER A 109 8.41 10.50 12.73
CA SER A 109 8.79 10.00 11.42
C SER A 109 8.35 8.54 11.20
N VAL A 110 8.33 8.14 9.93
CA VAL A 110 8.16 6.74 9.51
C VAL A 110 9.16 6.42 8.41
N VAL A 111 9.79 5.25 8.49
CA VAL A 111 10.62 4.71 7.41
C VAL A 111 9.87 3.53 6.79
N ILE A 112 9.41 3.70 5.56
CA ILE A 112 8.73 2.67 4.78
C ILE A 112 9.75 2.02 3.86
N GLN A 113 9.92 0.70 3.99
CA GLN A 113 10.62 -0.12 3.02
C GLN A 113 9.64 -0.52 1.93
N PHE A 114 9.95 -0.22 0.65
CA PHE A 114 9.19 -0.73 -0.49
C PHE A 114 10.07 -1.56 -1.41
N PHE A 115 9.57 -2.74 -1.77
CA PHE A 115 10.31 -3.84 -2.39
C PHE A 115 9.85 -4.07 -3.84
N ALA A 116 10.76 -4.53 -4.70
CA ALA A 116 10.48 -4.96 -6.07
C ALA A 116 9.90 -6.39 -6.16
N GLY A 117 8.92 -6.65 -5.30
CA GLY A 117 8.37 -7.97 -4.97
C GLY A 117 7.83 -7.93 -3.54
N ASP A 118 7.42 -9.06 -2.96
CA ASP A 118 6.81 -9.12 -1.63
C ASP A 118 7.61 -9.98 -0.63
N SER A 119 8.93 -10.12 -0.86
CA SER A 119 9.80 -10.92 0.00
C SER A 119 11.24 -10.40 0.08
N TYR A 120 11.97 -10.84 1.10
CA TYR A 120 13.44 -10.79 1.05
C TYR A 120 13.93 -11.96 0.18
N PRO A 121 14.93 -11.80 -0.72
CA PRO A 121 15.93 -10.73 -0.81
C PRO A 121 15.64 -9.63 -1.84
N ASP A 122 14.37 -9.40 -2.20
CA ASP A 122 14.03 -8.45 -3.26
C ASP A 122 14.70 -7.08 -3.04
N PRO A 123 15.11 -6.39 -4.13
CA PRO A 123 15.60 -5.02 -4.04
C PRO A 123 14.58 -4.16 -3.31
N TYR A 124 15.04 -3.33 -2.38
CA TYR A 124 14.16 -2.40 -1.67
C TYR A 124 14.83 -1.05 -1.46
N SER A 125 14.00 -0.03 -1.38
CA SER A 125 14.38 1.32 -1.00
C SER A 125 13.68 1.72 0.29
N GLU A 126 14.32 2.62 1.03
CA GLU A 126 13.81 3.19 2.26
C GLU A 126 13.30 4.60 1.98
N LEU A 127 12.01 4.80 2.20
CA LEU A 127 11.33 6.08 2.13
C LEU A 127 11.09 6.58 3.55
N GLN A 128 11.86 7.59 3.97
CA GLN A 128 11.67 8.22 5.26
C GLN A 128 10.82 9.47 5.10
N LEU A 129 9.72 9.55 5.85
CA LEU A 129 8.90 10.74 5.98
C LEU A 129 9.01 11.27 7.39
N THR A 130 9.28 12.56 7.53
CA THR A 130 9.51 13.20 8.82
C THR A 130 8.64 14.43 8.95
N ASP A 131 7.98 14.58 10.09
CA ASP A 131 7.32 15.80 10.53
C ASP A 131 8.01 16.30 11.80
N PRO A 132 8.94 17.26 11.69
CA PRO A 132 9.75 17.67 12.83
C PRO A 132 8.97 18.61 13.75
N PHE A 133 9.17 18.47 15.06
CA PHE A 133 8.63 19.40 16.09
C PHE A 133 8.87 20.89 15.79
N TRP A 134 10.00 21.20 15.13
CA TRP A 134 10.23 22.51 14.55
C TRP A 134 10.64 22.38 13.09
N GLY A 135 9.88 23.03 12.21
CA GLY A 135 10.21 23.14 10.81
C GLY A 135 9.04 22.76 9.93
N ARG A 136 9.36 22.19 8.78
CA ARG A 136 8.38 21.68 7.84
C ARG A 136 8.73 20.24 7.50
N PRO A 137 7.74 19.42 7.13
CA PRO A 137 7.98 18.04 6.77
C PRO A 137 9.01 17.86 5.65
N SER A 138 9.69 16.73 5.68
CA SER A 138 10.64 16.31 4.65
C SER A 138 10.41 14.85 4.27
N VAL A 139 10.85 14.51 3.06
CA VAL A 139 10.86 13.13 2.57
C VAL A 139 12.19 12.82 1.94
N SER A 140 12.82 11.72 2.37
CA SER A 140 14.02 11.19 1.75
C SER A 140 13.78 9.78 1.22
N LEU A 141 14.46 9.47 0.12
CA LEU A 141 14.48 8.16 -0.52
C LEU A 141 15.92 7.69 -0.65
N GLU A 142 16.21 6.51 -0.11
CA GLU A 142 17.52 5.86 -0.20
C GLU A 142 17.37 4.44 -0.75
N GLY A 143 18.23 4.06 -1.69
CA GLY A 143 18.23 2.68 -2.18
C GLY A 143 18.86 2.51 -3.57
N PRO A 144 18.75 1.30 -4.14
CA PRO A 144 18.28 0.08 -3.49
C PRO A 144 19.30 -0.43 -2.44
N MET A 145 18.85 -1.01 -1.33
CA MET A 145 19.74 -1.40 -0.22
C MET A 145 20.45 -2.74 -0.43
N ASN A 146 19.73 -3.77 -0.89
CA ASN A 146 20.27 -5.13 -1.07
C ASN A 146 21.26 -5.28 -2.24
N CYS A 147 21.57 -4.20 -2.96
CA CYS A 147 22.41 -4.22 -4.16
C CYS A 147 23.51 -3.16 -4.14
N GLY A 148 23.86 -2.71 -2.93
CA GLY A 148 24.69 -1.55 -2.67
C GLY A 148 23.88 -0.28 -2.88
N ARG A 149 23.75 0.56 -1.83
CA ARG A 149 23.02 1.83 -1.90
C ARG A 149 23.52 2.68 -3.07
N ARG A 150 22.64 3.02 -4.02
CA ARG A 150 23.02 3.73 -5.26
C ARG A 150 22.49 5.15 -5.36
N GLY A 151 21.42 5.47 -4.66
CA GLY A 151 20.76 6.76 -4.72
C GLY A 151 20.40 7.29 -3.34
N SER A 152 20.44 8.61 -3.22
CA SER A 152 19.97 9.36 -2.07
C SER A 152 19.28 10.61 -2.59
N TYR A 153 17.97 10.70 -2.38
CA TYR A 153 17.12 11.77 -2.85
C TYR A 153 16.41 12.38 -1.66
N ASN A 154 16.19 13.69 -1.68
CA ASN A 154 15.58 14.37 -0.56
C ASN A 154 14.80 15.60 -1.01
N VAL A 155 13.66 15.83 -0.36
CA VAL A 155 12.93 17.10 -0.41
C VAL A 155 12.73 17.59 1.01
N ASP A 156 13.32 18.74 1.32
CA ASP A 156 13.18 19.40 2.60
C ASP A 156 12.12 20.49 2.56
N GLY A 157 11.50 20.73 3.71
CA GLY A 157 10.71 21.93 3.93
C GLY A 157 9.43 21.99 3.11
N MET A 158 8.78 20.84 2.89
CA MET A 158 7.57 20.71 2.09
C MET A 158 6.47 21.62 2.60
N LYS A 159 5.90 22.42 1.71
CA LYS A 159 4.72 23.26 2.00
C LYS A 159 3.46 22.48 1.69
N GLU A 160 2.37 22.79 2.39
CA GLU A 160 1.04 22.31 2.02
C GLU A 160 0.71 22.62 0.56
N GLY A 161 0.08 21.67 -0.12
CA GLY A 161 -0.28 21.76 -1.53
C GLY A 161 0.89 21.58 -2.51
N THR A 162 2.08 21.18 -2.03
CA THR A 162 3.26 20.96 -2.91
C THR A 162 3.56 19.49 -3.10
N GLY A 163 4.30 19.15 -4.15
CA GLY A 163 4.77 17.80 -4.41
C GLY A 163 6.14 17.78 -5.07
N SER A 164 6.75 16.60 -5.13
CA SER A 164 8.06 16.38 -5.73
C SER A 164 8.20 14.95 -6.21
N THR A 165 9.08 14.73 -7.18
CA THR A 165 9.47 13.39 -7.62
C THR A 165 10.86 13.08 -7.05
N LEU A 166 11.00 11.92 -6.43
CA LEU A 166 12.26 11.42 -5.88
C LEU A 166 12.62 10.11 -6.58
N GLY A 167 13.93 9.84 -6.67
CA GLY A 167 14.43 8.57 -7.15
C GLY A 167 14.75 8.53 -8.64
N ASP A 168 15.03 7.32 -9.10
CA ASP A 168 15.43 7.02 -10.46
C ASP A 168 14.97 5.60 -10.83
N ALA A 169 14.51 5.41 -12.06
CA ALA A 169 13.98 4.12 -12.50
C ALA A 169 15.08 3.05 -12.68
N ALA A 170 16.35 3.45 -12.72
CA ALA A 170 17.49 2.55 -12.92
C ALA A 170 18.09 2.04 -11.60
N GLY A 171 17.57 2.49 -10.45
CA GLY A 171 18.14 2.26 -9.14
C GLY A 171 17.08 2.29 -8.05
N ALA A 172 16.90 3.43 -7.38
CA ALA A 172 16.11 3.53 -6.15
C ALA A 172 14.59 3.33 -6.35
N GLY A 173 14.13 3.24 -7.60
CA GLY A 173 12.72 3.36 -7.94
C GLY A 173 12.31 4.83 -8.00
N VAL A 174 11.13 5.12 -8.53
CA VAL A 174 10.59 6.47 -8.67
C VAL A 174 9.35 6.61 -7.81
N VAL A 175 9.33 7.64 -6.96
CA VAL A 175 8.16 8.00 -6.16
C VAL A 175 7.77 9.46 -6.39
N GLU A 176 6.48 9.72 -6.50
CA GLU A 176 5.93 11.08 -6.40
C GLU A 176 5.35 11.27 -5.00
N VAL A 177 5.74 12.34 -4.35
CA VAL A 177 5.26 12.69 -3.01
C VAL A 177 4.44 13.96 -3.08
N SER A 178 3.36 14.03 -2.30
CA SER A 178 2.45 15.17 -2.26
C SER A 178 2.11 15.50 -0.82
N ARG A 179 2.45 16.73 -0.39
CA ARG A 179 2.06 17.28 0.90
C ARG A 179 0.67 17.90 0.75
N LEU A 180 -0.33 17.30 1.38
CA LEU A 180 -1.69 17.85 1.42
C LEU A 180 -1.80 18.90 2.53
N ASN A 181 -2.95 19.56 2.64
CA ASN A 181 -3.20 20.50 3.74
C ASN A 181 -3.40 19.73 5.05
N ASP A 182 -2.96 20.30 6.15
CA ASP A 182 -3.26 19.78 7.48
C ASP A 182 -4.72 20.00 7.82
N ASP A 183 -5.32 18.94 8.32
CA ASP A 183 -6.68 18.96 8.85
C ASP A 183 -6.73 18.04 10.05
N LYS A 184 -7.03 18.62 11.21
CA LYS A 184 -7.09 17.92 12.49
C LYS A 184 -7.98 16.68 12.43
N ASN A 185 -9.16 16.78 11.82
CA ASN A 185 -10.11 15.67 11.77
C ASN A 185 -9.58 14.53 10.89
N THR A 186 -8.95 14.89 9.77
CA THR A 186 -8.26 13.95 8.88
C THR A 186 -7.11 13.28 9.63
N ALA A 187 -6.24 14.04 10.28
CA ALA A 187 -5.10 13.47 11.00
C ALA A 187 -5.53 12.50 12.12
N ILE A 188 -6.57 12.83 12.90
CA ILE A 188 -7.16 11.92 13.89
C ILE A 188 -7.75 10.67 13.22
N ALA A 189 -8.52 10.82 12.14
CA ALA A 189 -9.13 9.70 11.44
C ALA A 189 -8.08 8.76 10.82
N TRP A 190 -6.95 9.32 10.37
CA TRP A 190 -5.89 8.58 9.69
C TRP A 190 -4.89 7.93 10.63
N SER A 191 -4.64 8.51 11.80
CA SER A 191 -3.75 7.93 12.81
C SER A 191 -4.50 7.03 13.80
N GLY A 192 -5.79 7.30 14.05
CA GLY A 192 -6.53 6.74 15.18
C GLY A 192 -6.18 7.40 16.53
N VAL A 193 -5.39 8.47 16.52
CA VAL A 193 -4.86 9.15 17.72
C VAL A 193 -5.60 10.48 17.91
N SER A 194 -6.25 10.66 19.06
CA SER A 194 -7.07 11.86 19.33
C SER A 194 -6.27 13.16 19.47
N SER A 195 -4.98 13.07 19.80
CA SER A 195 -4.06 14.21 19.94
C SER A 195 -3.38 14.62 18.63
N ALA A 196 -3.55 13.88 17.53
CA ALA A 196 -2.86 14.10 16.25
C ALA A 196 -3.43 15.30 15.46
N GLY A 197 -3.53 16.49 16.06
CA GLY A 197 -4.23 17.62 15.44
C GLY A 197 -3.45 18.33 14.34
N ASP A 198 -2.13 18.17 14.32
CA ASP A 198 -1.13 18.88 13.54
C ASP A 198 -0.23 17.95 12.73
N TRP A 199 -0.54 16.65 12.69
CA TRP A 199 0.26 15.70 11.94
C TRP A 199 0.22 15.98 10.44
N ALA A 200 1.41 16.04 9.85
CA ALA A 200 1.57 16.23 8.42
C ALA A 200 0.87 15.14 7.61
N ARG A 201 0.13 15.59 6.59
CA ARG A 201 -0.46 14.73 5.58
C ARG A 201 0.40 14.64 4.32
N ILE A 202 1.01 13.48 4.08
CA ILE A 202 1.82 13.23 2.88
C ILE A 202 1.32 11.99 2.16
N ASP A 203 1.02 12.08 0.87
CA ASP A 203 0.68 10.93 0.02
C ASP A 203 1.88 10.57 -0.87
N VAL A 204 2.07 9.28 -1.14
CA VAL A 204 3.21 8.73 -1.88
C VAL A 204 2.69 7.87 -3.03
N ARG A 205 3.10 8.13 -4.26
CA ARG A 205 2.78 7.31 -5.44
C ARG A 205 4.04 6.65 -5.96
N VAL A 206 4.14 5.33 -5.83
CA VAL A 206 5.26 4.55 -6.38
C VAL A 206 5.02 4.36 -7.88
N LYS A 207 5.87 4.96 -8.71
CA LYS A 207 5.81 4.86 -10.18
C LYS A 207 6.63 3.69 -10.72
N SER A 208 7.73 3.38 -10.06
CA SER A 208 8.52 2.20 -10.34
C SER A 208 9.16 1.65 -9.08
N ALA A 209 9.25 0.33 -8.99
CA ALA A 209 9.96 -0.36 -7.93
C ALA A 209 11.49 -0.17 -8.06
N PRO A 210 12.25 -0.35 -6.97
CA PRO A 210 13.71 -0.36 -7.00
C PRO A 210 14.26 -1.53 -7.82
N VAL A 211 15.45 -1.37 -8.40
CA VAL A 211 16.06 -2.40 -9.25
C VAL A 211 17.57 -2.46 -9.05
N CYS A 212 18.14 -3.65 -9.21
CA CYS A 212 19.57 -3.89 -9.10
C CYS A 212 20.18 -4.05 -10.49
N ASN A 213 20.46 -2.91 -11.12
CA ASN A 213 21.08 -2.89 -12.44
C ASN A 213 22.61 -2.95 -12.40
#